data_AF-A0A6I2SN15-F1
#
_entry.id   AF-A0A6I2SN15-F1
#
_cell.length_a   1.000
_cell.length_b   1.000
_cell.length_c   1.000
_cell.angle_alpha   90.00
_cell.angle_beta   90.00
_cell.angle_gamma   90.00
#
_symmetry.space_group_name_H-M   'P 1'
#
loop_
_entity.id
_entity.type
_entity.pdbx_description
1 polymer ?
#
loop_
_entity_poly.entity_id
_entity_poly.type
_entity_poly.pdbx_seq_one_letter_code
_entity_poly.pdbx_strand_id
1 'polypeptide(L)'
;MKNHQLLIAISSFLVLTIATPLLAADGWYLLVPPRSKYDKNAEYLSGYKILDSKPLSQWHQQGAYDSASECEDVKHNLTMIEQNTYSKTSENYIDAVRSEKSKAVLEFQRASVEALNANVFAFMASRCIKSSDPRLKQ
;
A
#
# COMPACT_ATOMS: atom_id res chain seq x y z
N MET A 1 -19.00 -59.36 -57.70
CA MET A 1 -19.07 -59.21 -56.22
C MET A 1 -18.41 -57.90 -55.85
N LYS A 2 -19.08 -57.08 -55.03
CA LYS A 2 -18.89 -55.64 -54.84
C LYS A 2 -17.68 -55.28 -53.96
N ASN A 3 -16.91 -54.28 -54.42
CA ASN A 3 -16.15 -53.34 -53.58
C ASN A 3 -17.08 -52.70 -52.53
N HIS A 4 -16.63 -52.43 -51.31
CA HIS A 4 -17.03 -51.24 -50.52
C HIS A 4 -16.06 -50.99 -49.35
N GLN A 5 -15.66 -49.72 -49.23
CA GLN A 5 -14.80 -49.13 -48.20
C GLN A 5 -15.49 -49.13 -46.84
N LEU A 6 -14.75 -49.19 -45.72
CA LEU A 6 -15.25 -48.62 -44.47
C LEU A 6 -14.12 -48.18 -43.49
N LEU A 7 -13.87 -46.87 -43.56
CA LEU A 7 -13.70 -45.92 -42.46
C LEU A 7 -12.57 -46.11 -41.44
N ILE A 8 -11.57 -45.27 -41.65
CA ILE A 8 -10.67 -44.65 -40.67
C ILE A 8 -11.42 -44.29 -39.38
N ALA A 9 -11.09 -44.94 -38.25
CA ALA A 9 -11.50 -44.50 -36.92
C ALA A 9 -10.41 -43.58 -36.35
N ILE A 10 -10.42 -42.31 -36.76
CA ILE A 10 -9.76 -41.23 -36.02
C ILE A 10 -10.57 -41.07 -34.74
N SER A 11 -10.12 -41.68 -33.65
CA SER A 11 -10.58 -41.31 -32.30
C SER A 11 -10.01 -39.94 -31.95
N SER A 12 -10.64 -38.90 -32.49
CA SER A 12 -10.53 -37.54 -31.99
C SER A 12 -11.08 -37.51 -30.56
N PHE A 13 -10.20 -37.72 -29.59
CA PHE A 13 -10.50 -37.47 -28.20
C PHE A 13 -10.67 -35.94 -28.06
N LEU A 14 -11.91 -35.48 -28.16
CA LEU A 14 -12.30 -34.10 -27.95
C LEU A 14 -12.00 -33.77 -26.48
N VAL A 15 -10.81 -33.23 -26.21
CA VAL A 15 -10.46 -32.69 -24.90
C VAL A 15 -11.33 -31.45 -24.68
N LEU A 16 -12.50 -31.64 -24.04
CA LEU A 16 -13.26 -30.55 -23.46
C LEU A 16 -12.42 -29.97 -22.32
N THR A 17 -11.62 -28.94 -22.61
CA THR A 17 -11.03 -28.10 -21.57
C THR A 17 -12.17 -27.33 -20.91
N ILE A 18 -12.65 -27.84 -19.78
CA ILE A 18 -13.51 -27.06 -18.90
C ILE A 18 -12.65 -25.91 -18.40
N ALA A 19 -12.77 -24.75 -19.03
CA ALA A 19 -12.21 -23.51 -18.52
C ALA A 19 -12.98 -23.18 -17.23
N THR A 20 -12.49 -23.68 -16.10
CA THR A 20 -12.94 -23.18 -14.81
C THR A 20 -12.55 -21.71 -14.76
N PRO A 21 -13.51 -20.78 -14.61
CA PRO A 21 -13.13 -19.41 -14.34
C PRO A 21 -12.29 -19.45 -13.05
N LEU A 22 -11.02 -19.03 -13.13
CA LEU A 22 -10.28 -18.64 -11.95
C LEU A 22 -11.11 -17.52 -11.32
N LEU A 23 -11.91 -17.85 -10.30
CA LEU A 23 -12.37 -16.85 -9.37
C LEU A 23 -11.08 -16.26 -8.82
N ALA A 24 -10.72 -15.06 -9.29
CA ALA A 24 -9.64 -14.31 -8.69
C ALA A 24 -9.94 -14.29 -7.19
N ALA A 25 -9.06 -14.90 -6.40
CA ALA A 25 -9.28 -15.00 -4.97
C ALA A 25 -9.51 -13.58 -4.44
N ASP A 26 -10.65 -13.37 -3.78
CA ASP A 26 -11.02 -12.10 -3.17
C ASP A 26 -9.97 -11.79 -2.08
N GLY A 27 -8.96 -10.98 -2.41
CA GLY A 27 -7.90 -10.59 -1.49
C GLY A 27 -8.22 -9.32 -0.69
N TRP A 28 -7.24 -8.84 0.07
CA TRP A 28 -7.28 -7.63 0.89
C TRP A 28 -6.19 -6.65 0.47
N TYR A 29 -6.54 -5.37 0.33
CA TYR A 29 -5.61 -4.29 0.05
C TYR A 29 -5.31 -3.50 1.32
N LEU A 30 -4.04 -3.24 1.57
CA LEU A 30 -3.63 -2.20 2.51
C LEU A 30 -3.61 -0.87 1.76
N LEU A 31 -4.57 -0.01 2.06
CA LEU A 31 -4.67 1.32 1.47
C LEU A 31 -4.15 2.38 2.44
N VAL A 32 -3.29 3.25 1.94
CA VAL A 32 -2.68 4.36 2.68
C VAL A 32 -3.26 5.67 2.14
N PRO A 33 -3.76 6.58 3.01
CA PRO A 33 -4.35 7.84 2.56
C PRO A 33 -3.29 8.72 1.90
N PRO A 34 -3.68 9.56 0.91
CA PRO A 34 -2.77 10.53 0.34
C PRO A 34 -2.39 11.59 1.38
N ARG A 35 -1.24 12.23 1.16
CA ARG A 35 -0.78 13.38 1.94
C ARG A 35 -0.75 14.65 1.10
N SER A 36 -0.82 15.80 1.74
CA SER A 36 -0.58 17.08 1.07
C SER A 36 0.84 17.18 0.52
N LYS A 37 1.10 18.20 -0.31
CA LYS A 37 2.47 18.65 -0.57
C LYS A 37 3.09 19.17 0.74
N TYR A 38 4.42 19.12 0.81
CA TYR A 38 5.17 19.64 1.95
C TYR A 38 5.06 21.17 2.02
N ASP A 39 4.66 21.67 3.18
CA ASP A 39 4.68 23.09 3.53
C ASP A 39 5.81 23.37 4.53
N LYS A 40 6.92 23.90 4.02
CA LYS A 40 8.10 24.25 4.81
C LYS A 40 7.86 25.38 5.84
N ASN A 41 6.77 26.15 5.66
CA ASN A 41 6.45 27.29 6.52
C ASN A 41 5.43 26.95 7.60
N ALA A 42 4.88 25.72 7.60
CA ALA A 42 3.98 25.25 8.63
C ALA A 42 4.69 25.18 10.00
N GLU A 43 3.89 25.03 11.06
CA GLU A 43 4.40 24.68 12.39
C GLU A 43 5.14 23.33 12.36
N TYR A 44 6.06 23.13 13.30
CA TYR A 44 6.84 21.90 13.39
C TYR A 44 5.92 20.67 13.47
N LEU A 45 6.24 19.63 12.69
CA LEU A 45 5.43 18.41 12.51
C LEU A 45 4.08 18.59 11.80
N SER A 46 3.83 19.77 11.23
CA SER A 46 2.59 20.08 10.50
C SER A 46 2.78 20.39 9.01
N GLY A 47 3.99 20.21 8.47
CA GLY A 47 4.28 20.44 7.04
C GLY A 47 3.65 19.43 6.09
N TYR A 48 3.12 18.32 6.59
CA TYR A 48 2.27 17.41 5.83
C TYR A 48 0.92 17.26 6.52
N LYS A 49 -0.15 17.20 5.72
CA LYS A 49 -1.50 16.84 6.17
C LYS A 49 -1.89 15.49 5.59
N ILE A 50 -2.37 14.59 6.44
CA ILE A 50 -2.96 13.32 6.02
C ILE A 50 -4.40 13.58 5.55
N LEU A 51 -4.74 13.11 4.36
CA LEU A 51 -6.02 13.37 3.71
C LEU A 51 -6.92 12.12 3.77
N ASP A 52 -7.14 11.61 4.97
CA ASP A 52 -7.93 10.40 5.28
C ASP A 52 -9.46 10.57 5.10
N SER A 53 -9.92 11.78 4.80
CA SER A 53 -11.29 12.06 4.37
C SER A 53 -11.50 11.88 2.86
N LYS A 54 -10.44 11.66 2.07
CA LYS A 54 -10.56 11.42 0.63
C LYS A 54 -11.23 10.07 0.33
N PRO A 55 -11.96 9.94 -0.79
CA PRO A 55 -12.50 8.66 -1.24
C PRO A 55 -11.41 7.58 -1.35
N LEU A 56 -11.73 6.32 -1.05
CA LEU A 56 -10.75 5.21 -1.06
C LEU A 56 -10.11 4.97 -2.44
N SER A 57 -10.80 5.31 -3.53
CA SER A 57 -10.25 5.28 -4.89
C SER A 57 -9.05 6.22 -5.10
N GLN A 58 -8.86 7.21 -4.23
CA GLN A 58 -7.73 8.14 -4.25
C GLN A 58 -6.61 7.73 -3.28
N TRP A 59 -6.79 6.65 -2.52
CA TRP A 59 -5.77 6.15 -1.61
C TRP A 59 -4.77 5.29 -2.37
N HIS A 60 -3.54 5.26 -1.87
CA HIS A 60 -2.49 4.44 -2.48
C HIS A 60 -2.58 3.01 -1.98
N GLN A 61 -2.56 2.03 -2.88
CA GLN A 61 -2.43 0.62 -2.52
C GLN A 61 -0.97 0.30 -2.18
N GLN A 62 -0.70 0.10 -0.89
CA GLN A 62 0.62 -0.26 -0.38
C GLN A 62 0.96 -1.74 -0.60
N GLY A 63 -0.05 -2.60 -0.60
CA GLY A 63 0.11 -4.05 -0.73
C GLY A 63 -1.21 -4.78 -0.95
N ALA A 64 -1.11 -6.06 -1.29
CA ALA A 64 -2.23 -6.99 -1.41
C ALA A 64 -1.91 -8.28 -0.65
N TYR A 65 -2.90 -8.85 0.02
CA TYR A 65 -2.77 -9.97 0.95
C TYR A 65 -3.95 -10.94 0.76
N ASP A 66 -3.76 -12.18 1.17
CA ASP A 66 -4.79 -13.21 0.98
C ASP A 66 -5.88 -13.12 2.06
N SER A 67 -5.58 -12.53 3.22
CA SER A 67 -6.51 -12.42 4.34
C SER A 67 -6.53 -11.05 5.02
N ALA A 68 -7.62 -10.77 5.73
CA ALA A 68 -7.74 -9.57 6.55
C ALA A 68 -6.68 -9.52 7.65
N SER A 69 -6.43 -10.67 8.30
CA SER A 69 -5.45 -10.78 9.39
C SER A 69 -4.05 -10.47 8.91
N GLU A 70 -3.63 -11.06 7.79
CA GLU A 70 -2.31 -10.80 7.21
C GLU A 70 -2.13 -9.32 6.86
N CYS A 71 -3.15 -8.70 6.26
CA CYS A 71 -3.12 -7.27 5.98
C CYS A 71 -2.97 -6.43 7.26
N GLU A 72 -3.73 -6.76 8.31
CA GLU A 72 -3.70 -6.06 9.59
C GLU A 72 -2.36 -6.24 10.32
N ASP A 73 -1.78 -7.44 10.27
CA ASP A 73 -0.45 -7.74 10.83
C ASP A 73 0.64 -6.94 10.12
N VAL A 74 0.59 -6.85 8.78
CA VAL A 74 1.54 -6.04 8.02
C VAL A 74 1.34 -4.55 8.28
N LYS A 75 0.09 -4.06 8.37
CA LYS A 75 -0.20 -2.68 8.77
C LYS A 75 0.41 -2.36 10.13
N HIS A 76 0.25 -3.25 11.11
CA HIS A 76 0.81 -3.08 12.45
C HIS A 76 2.35 -3.01 12.39
N ASN A 77 2.99 -3.95 11.70
CA ASN A 77 4.45 -3.98 11.56
C ASN A 77 5.00 -2.73 10.88
N LEU A 78 4.39 -2.28 9.79
CA LEU A 78 4.80 -1.05 9.09
C LEU A 78 4.65 0.19 9.99
N THR A 79 3.54 0.27 10.74
CA THR A 79 3.33 1.35 11.71
C THR A 79 4.45 1.39 12.76
N MET A 80 4.82 0.24 13.31
CA MET A 80 5.89 0.12 14.31
C MET A 80 7.27 0.50 13.74
N ILE A 81 7.57 0.09 12.49
CA ILE A 81 8.81 0.44 11.80
C ILE A 81 8.90 1.96 11.59
N GLU A 82 7.84 2.59 11.11
CA GLU A 82 7.79 4.04 10.89
C GLU A 82 7.91 4.80 12.21
N GLN A 83 7.24 4.34 13.28
CA GLN A 83 7.35 4.95 14.62
C GLN A 83 8.79 4.90 15.15
N ASN A 84 9.44 3.75 15.06
CA ASN A 84 10.84 3.60 15.49
C ASN A 84 11.79 4.49 14.66
N THR A 85 11.56 4.57 13.35
CA THR A 85 12.38 5.38 12.44
C THR A 85 12.19 6.87 12.70
N TYR A 86 10.95 7.30 12.92
CA TYR A 86 10.61 8.65 13.35
C TYR A 86 11.29 9.00 14.68
N SER A 87 11.19 8.15 15.71
CA SER A 87 11.79 8.40 17.02
C SER A 87 13.29 8.69 16.91
N LYS A 88 14.03 7.80 16.24
CA LYS A 88 15.48 7.95 16.04
C LYS A 88 15.83 9.20 15.24
N THR A 89 15.03 9.54 14.23
CA THR A 89 15.30 10.70 13.39
C THR A 89 14.96 12.00 14.11
N SER A 90 13.94 11.99 14.97
CA SER A 90 13.58 13.12 15.84
C SER A 90 14.69 13.40 16.85
N GLU A 91 15.27 12.37 17.47
CA GLU A 91 16.43 12.50 18.36
C GLU A 91 17.61 13.17 17.63
N ASN A 92 17.95 12.69 16.42
CA ASN A 92 19.01 13.28 15.61
C ASN A 92 18.78 14.77 15.27
N TYR A 93 17.53 15.16 15.01
CA TYR A 93 17.17 16.55 14.74
C TYR A 93 17.33 17.42 16.00
N ILE A 94 16.84 16.94 17.15
CA ILE A 94 17.00 17.63 18.42
C ILE A 94 18.49 17.82 18.75
N ASP A 95 19.32 16.81 18.53
CA ASP A 95 20.75 16.89 18.78
C ASP A 95 21.47 17.86 17.83
N ALA A 96 21.04 17.96 16.58
CA ALA A 96 21.56 18.95 15.66
C ALA A 96 21.16 20.39 16.02
N VAL A 97 19.93 20.58 16.52
CA VAL A 97 19.48 21.86 17.07
C VAL A 97 20.34 22.24 18.28
N ARG A 98 20.55 21.31 19.22
CA ARG A 98 21.40 21.52 20.40
C ARG A 98 22.86 21.82 20.04
N SER A 99 23.35 21.19 18.99
CA SER A 99 24.73 21.36 18.48
C SER A 99 24.87 22.55 17.54
N GLU A 100 23.85 23.40 17.41
CA GLU A 100 23.85 24.60 16.56
C GLU A 100 24.34 24.32 15.13
N LYS A 101 23.90 23.20 14.54
CA LYS A 101 24.25 22.87 13.16
C LYS A 101 23.77 23.96 12.20
N SER A 102 24.40 24.01 11.02
CA SER A 102 24.07 25.02 10.02
C SER A 102 22.59 24.96 9.63
N LYS A 103 22.04 26.12 9.24
CA LYS A 103 20.64 26.24 8.82
C LYS A 103 20.25 25.21 7.77
N ALA A 104 21.11 24.95 6.78
CA ALA A 104 20.86 23.95 5.74
C ALA A 104 20.72 22.52 6.30
N VAL A 105 21.52 22.16 7.31
CA VAL A 105 21.41 20.86 7.99
C VAL A 105 20.11 20.76 8.77
N LEU A 106 19.75 21.82 9.51
CA LEU A 106 18.51 21.85 10.28
C LEU A 106 17.26 21.78 9.39
N GLU A 107 17.26 22.46 8.24
CA GLU A 107 16.16 22.41 7.27
C GLU A 107 16.00 21.01 6.66
N PHE A 108 17.10 20.37 6.27
CA PHE A 108 17.07 19.00 5.75
C PHE A 108 16.57 17.99 6.78
N GLN A 109 17.09 18.07 8.01
CA GLN A 109 16.68 17.17 9.08
C GLN A 109 15.23 17.40 9.49
N ARG A 110 14.78 18.66 9.60
CA ARG A 110 13.37 18.98 9.84
C ARG A 110 12.48 18.35 8.77
N ALA A 111 12.80 18.54 7.49
CA ALA A 111 12.03 17.94 6.41
C ALA A 111 11.97 16.41 6.50
N SER A 112 13.06 15.77 6.94
CA SER A 112 13.14 14.32 7.13
C SER A 112 12.27 13.84 8.29
N VAL A 113 12.34 14.52 9.45
CA VAL A 113 11.51 14.21 10.62
C VAL A 113 10.03 14.41 10.29
N GLU A 114 9.66 15.50 9.61
CA GLU A 114 8.26 15.75 9.25
C GLU A 114 7.73 14.74 8.24
N ALA A 115 8.56 14.27 7.30
CA ALA A 115 8.16 13.20 6.38
C ALA A 115 7.90 11.88 7.10
N LEU A 116 8.75 11.50 8.06
CA LEU A 116 8.59 10.27 8.85
C LEU A 116 7.41 10.35 9.82
N ASN A 117 7.20 11.51 10.45
CA ASN A 117 6.01 11.76 11.26
C ASN A 117 4.74 11.58 10.41
N ALA A 118 4.73 12.12 9.19
CA ALA A 118 3.61 11.96 8.27
C ALA A 118 3.38 10.48 7.88
N ASN A 119 4.45 9.70 7.68
CA ASN A 119 4.32 8.27 7.41
C ASN A 119 3.65 7.54 8.58
N VAL A 120 4.06 7.82 9.82
CA VAL A 120 3.44 7.24 11.02
C VAL A 120 1.93 7.49 11.01
N PHE A 121 1.50 8.74 10.83
CA PHE A 121 0.07 9.07 10.79
C PHE A 121 -0.64 8.46 9.58
N ALA A 122 0.01 8.38 8.42
CA ALA A 122 -0.55 7.74 7.24
C ALA A 122 -0.82 6.25 7.47
N PHE A 123 0.11 5.52 8.08
CA PHE A 123 -0.07 4.11 8.41
C PHE A 123 -1.08 3.89 9.54
N MET A 124 -1.12 4.76 10.55
CA MET A 124 -2.18 4.72 11.58
C MET A 124 -3.58 4.94 10.99
N ALA A 125 -3.71 5.79 9.97
CA ALA A 125 -4.97 6.04 9.26
C ALA A 125 -5.27 5.05 8.12
N SER A 126 -4.30 4.18 7.78
CA SER A 126 -4.42 3.20 6.71
C SER A 126 -5.48 2.14 7.02
N ARG A 127 -6.00 1.48 5.98
CA ARG A 127 -7.11 0.54 6.09
C ARG A 127 -6.86 -0.72 5.28
N CYS A 128 -7.16 -1.87 5.89
CA CYS A 128 -7.32 -3.12 5.19
C CYS A 128 -8.72 -3.20 4.61
N ILE A 129 -8.82 -3.22 3.28
CA ILE A 129 -10.08 -3.18 2.54
C ILE A 129 -10.14 -4.40 1.62
N LYS A 130 -11.29 -5.08 1.60
CA LYS A 130 -11.50 -6.20 0.69
C LYS A 130 -11.41 -5.72 -0.76
N SER A 131 -10.72 -6.46 -1.63
CA SER A 131 -10.52 -6.10 -3.04
C SER A 131 -11.82 -5.94 -3.84
N SER A 132 -12.91 -6.57 -3.39
CA SER A 132 -14.25 -6.44 -3.96
C SER A 132 -15.07 -5.27 -3.39
N ASP A 133 -14.52 -4.44 -2.48
CA ASP A 133 -15.24 -3.31 -1.90
C ASP A 133 -15.61 -2.26 -2.98
N PRO A 134 -16.90 -1.90 -3.13
CA PRO A 134 -17.34 -1.01 -4.18
C PRO A 134 -16.80 0.42 -4.05
N ARG A 135 -16.32 0.84 -2.87
CA ARG A 135 -15.73 2.17 -2.65
C ARG A 135 -14.39 2.35 -3.34
N LEU A 136 -13.75 1.27 -3.79
CA LEU A 136 -12.49 1.31 -4.55
C LEU A 136 -12.66 1.84 -5.97
N LYS A 137 -13.90 1.90 -6.48
CA LYS A 137 -14.23 2.28 -7.87
C LYS A 137 -14.99 3.60 -7.98
N GLN A 138 -15.23 4.28 -6.85
CA GLN A 138 -16.07 5.48 -6.76
C GLN A 138 -15.27 6.77 -6.86
#